data_AF-A0A813J542-F1
#
_entry.id   AF-A0A813J542-F1
#
_cell.length_a   1.000
_cell.length_b   1.000
_cell.length_c   1.000
_cell.angle_alpha   90.00
_cell.angle_beta   90.00
_cell.angle_gamma   90.00
#
_symmetry.space_group_name_H-M   'P 1'
#
loop_
_entity.id
_entity.type
_entity.pdbx_description
1 polymer ?
#
loop_
_entity_poly.entity_id
_entity_poly.type
_entity_poly.pdbx_seq_one_letter_code
_entity_poly.pdbx_strand_id
1 'polypeptide(L)'
;ASYFNVLPSEAVDGKLDATTMAFTQLTVADTSRSYGFVDATDPNAPIYCVAPISTGEASFTRIQFWAAGINCCDSLKNFVCGDAAKSGAHGAFILPQSEQVSDGFAKAITGAEAAYGLKTGNGFLLFQWSMDPIQYRDSQWNSSVMLFVIFAAVYLGISGMAGFVLMPMLKGQKDA
;
A
#
# COMPACT_ATOMS: atom_id res chain seq x y z
N ALA A 1 -7.95 6.68 3.83
CA ALA A 1 -7.43 7.66 4.81
C ALA A 1 -5.99 7.34 5.22
N SER A 2 -5.26 8.31 5.78
CA SER A 2 -3.90 8.10 6.35
C SER A 2 -3.98 8.10 7.87
N TYR A 3 -3.43 7.08 8.53
CA TYR A 3 -3.45 6.95 9.99
C TYR A 3 -2.04 6.99 10.57
N PHE A 4 -1.88 7.56 11.76
CA PHE A 4 -0.58 7.75 12.42
C PHE A 4 -0.60 7.26 13.86
N ASN A 5 0.57 6.86 14.37
CA ASN A 5 0.76 6.33 15.72
C ASN A 5 -0.14 5.13 16.03
N VAL A 6 -0.41 4.30 15.02
CA VAL A 6 -1.25 3.10 15.17
C VAL A 6 -0.48 2.03 15.94
N LEU A 7 -1.11 1.43 16.94
CA LEU A 7 -0.56 0.28 17.65
C LEU A 7 -0.92 -1.03 16.92
N PRO A 8 0.00 -2.01 16.81
CA PRO A 8 -0.28 -3.29 16.17
C PRO A 8 -1.39 -4.12 16.84
N SER A 9 -1.62 -3.86 18.13
CA SER A 9 -2.65 -4.53 18.93
C SER A 9 -4.05 -3.90 18.80
N GLU A 10 -4.16 -2.71 18.19
CA GLU A 10 -5.45 -2.04 18.02
C GLU A 10 -6.37 -2.77 17.05
N ALA A 11 -7.68 -2.60 17.24
CA ALA A 11 -8.68 -3.11 16.32
C ALA A 11 -8.53 -2.48 14.92
N VAL A 12 -8.85 -3.29 13.89
CA VAL A 12 -8.98 -2.81 12.51
C VAL A 12 -10.29 -2.04 12.29
N ASP A 13 -11.28 -2.22 13.16
CA ASP A 13 -12.58 -1.57 13.06
C ASP A 13 -12.43 -0.04 12.93
N GLY A 14 -12.98 0.53 11.85
CA GLY A 14 -12.88 1.96 11.54
C GLY A 14 -11.59 2.39 10.82
N LYS A 15 -10.72 1.45 10.42
CA LYS A 15 -9.50 1.69 9.65
C LYS A 15 -9.45 0.90 8.34
N LEU A 16 -10.58 0.33 7.91
CA LEU A 16 -10.69 -0.45 6.67
C LEU A 16 -10.49 0.40 5.41
N ASP A 17 -10.71 1.71 5.50
CA ASP A 17 -10.46 2.66 4.42
C ASP A 17 -9.01 3.20 4.43
N ALA A 18 -8.14 2.66 5.29
CA ALA A 18 -6.75 3.10 5.36
C ALA A 18 -6.01 2.84 4.05
N THR A 19 -5.41 3.88 3.49
CA THR A 19 -4.51 3.79 2.34
C THR A 19 -3.05 3.77 2.77
N THR A 20 -2.74 4.47 3.86
CA THR A 20 -1.43 4.45 4.51
C THR A 20 -1.60 4.39 6.02
N MET A 21 -0.68 3.68 6.67
CA MET A 21 -0.57 3.60 8.11
C MET A 21 0.87 3.85 8.52
N ALA A 22 1.06 4.72 9.51
CA ALA A 22 2.30 4.86 10.25
C ALA A 22 2.09 4.27 11.64
N PHE A 23 2.81 3.20 11.93
CA PHE A 23 2.80 2.54 13.23
C PHE A 23 3.73 3.24 14.22
N THR A 24 3.60 2.89 15.49
CA THR A 24 4.50 3.40 16.55
C THR A 24 5.95 2.92 16.35
N GLN A 25 6.93 3.66 16.88
CA GLN A 25 8.37 3.41 16.70
C GLN A 25 8.88 2.02 17.16
N LEU A 26 8.11 1.29 17.97
CA LEU A 26 8.47 -0.05 18.43
C LEU A 26 7.88 -1.16 17.54
N THR A 27 7.10 -0.78 16.52
CA THR A 27 6.43 -1.71 15.62
C THR A 27 7.36 -2.15 14.51
N VAL A 28 7.45 -3.45 14.29
CA VAL A 28 8.23 -4.05 13.21
C VAL A 28 7.42 -5.12 12.50
N ALA A 29 7.76 -5.38 11.24
CA ALA A 29 7.35 -6.61 10.58
C ALA A 29 8.18 -7.76 11.15
N ASP A 30 7.54 -8.73 11.77
CA ASP A 30 8.23 -9.87 12.38
C ASP A 30 8.65 -10.88 11.32
N THR A 31 9.89 -10.74 10.86
CA THR A 31 10.50 -11.60 9.85
C THR A 31 10.80 -13.02 10.35
N SER A 32 10.76 -13.25 11.66
CA SER A 32 10.98 -14.58 12.26
C SER A 32 9.73 -15.46 12.21
N ARG A 33 8.55 -14.85 12.16
CA ARG A 33 7.24 -15.50 12.05
C ARG A 33 6.60 -15.31 10.68
N SER A 34 7.43 -15.13 9.65
CA SER A 34 6.95 -15.04 8.27
C SER A 34 6.58 -16.40 7.70
N TYR A 35 5.65 -16.42 6.75
CA TYR A 35 5.21 -17.62 6.04
C TYR A 35 5.08 -17.34 4.55
N GLY A 36 5.60 -18.25 3.74
CA GLY A 36 5.50 -18.23 2.28
C GLY A 36 4.60 -19.37 1.78
N PHE A 37 3.53 -19.03 1.07
CA PHE A 37 2.65 -19.99 0.40
C PHE A 37 2.89 -19.95 -1.10
N VAL A 38 3.04 -21.11 -1.73
CA VAL A 38 3.11 -21.27 -3.18
C VAL A 38 2.07 -22.29 -3.60
N ASP A 39 1.35 -22.01 -4.68
CA ASP A 39 0.42 -22.97 -5.25
C ASP A 39 1.21 -24.05 -5.99
N ALA A 40 1.28 -25.25 -5.41
CA ALA A 40 2.02 -26.36 -5.98
C ALA A 40 1.40 -26.91 -7.29
N THR A 41 0.22 -26.44 -7.69
CA THR A 41 -0.42 -26.85 -8.95
C THR A 41 0.17 -26.20 -10.18
N ASP A 42 0.77 -25.01 -10.04
CA ASP A 42 1.44 -24.29 -11.12
C ASP A 42 2.94 -24.13 -10.79
N PRO A 43 3.86 -24.71 -11.59
CA PRO A 43 5.30 -24.56 -11.39
C PRO A 43 5.80 -23.11 -11.52
N ASN A 44 5.00 -22.21 -12.10
CA ASN A 44 5.29 -20.77 -12.20
C ASN A 44 4.49 -19.94 -11.19
N ALA A 45 3.83 -20.57 -10.22
CA ALA A 45 3.07 -19.85 -9.21
C ALA A 45 3.97 -18.90 -8.41
N PRO A 46 3.54 -17.65 -8.19
CA PRO A 46 4.24 -16.75 -7.28
C PRO A 46 4.18 -17.26 -5.84
N ILE A 47 5.22 -16.96 -5.06
CA ILE A 47 5.24 -17.18 -3.61
C ILE A 47 4.54 -16.00 -2.94
N TYR A 48 3.42 -16.26 -2.27
CA TYR A 48 2.70 -15.32 -1.44
C TYR A 48 3.33 -15.26 -0.06
N CYS A 49 3.89 -14.12 0.28
CA CYS A 49 4.62 -13.89 1.50
C CYS A 49 3.80 -13.08 2.49
N VAL A 50 3.73 -13.53 3.73
CA VAL A 50 3.10 -12.79 4.83
C VAL A 50 4.00 -12.78 6.05
N ALA A 51 4.01 -11.67 6.77
CA ALA A 51 4.69 -11.51 8.05
C ALA A 51 3.79 -10.72 9.03
N PRO A 52 3.65 -11.16 10.29
CA PRO A 52 2.84 -10.46 11.25
C PRO A 52 3.49 -9.13 11.63
N ILE A 53 2.69 -8.07 11.75
CA ILE A 53 3.16 -6.79 12.28
C ILE A 53 2.94 -6.81 13.79
N SER A 54 4.01 -6.67 14.57
CA SER A 54 3.96 -6.68 16.03
C SER A 54 4.94 -5.67 16.62
N THR A 55 4.86 -5.43 17.93
CA THR A 55 5.97 -4.77 18.61
C THR A 55 7.08 -5.80 18.80
N GLY A 56 8.34 -5.42 18.59
CA GLY A 56 9.48 -6.36 18.52
C GLY A 56 9.68 -7.26 19.75
N GLU A 57 9.02 -6.94 20.87
CA GLU A 57 9.08 -7.71 22.13
C GLU A 57 7.77 -8.44 22.49
N ALA A 58 6.64 -8.08 21.86
CA ALA A 58 5.34 -8.67 22.22
C ALA A 58 4.90 -9.73 21.20
N SER A 59 4.92 -10.98 21.64
CA SER A 59 4.27 -12.10 20.98
C SER A 59 2.75 -12.02 21.19
N PHE A 60 2.09 -11.16 20.42
CA PHE A 60 0.63 -11.18 20.38
C PHE A 60 0.15 -12.47 19.71
N THR A 61 -0.73 -13.20 20.38
CA THR A 61 -1.44 -14.33 19.76
C THR A 61 -2.44 -13.83 18.73
N ARG A 62 -2.98 -12.60 18.89
CA ARG A 62 -3.92 -12.00 17.96
C ARG A 62 -3.22 -11.00 17.05
N ILE A 63 -3.21 -11.25 15.75
CA ILE A 63 -2.63 -10.37 14.73
C ILE A 63 -3.76 -9.81 13.87
N GLN A 64 -3.72 -8.50 13.65
CA GLN A 64 -4.74 -7.77 12.89
C GLN A 64 -4.17 -7.13 11.62
N PHE A 65 -2.87 -6.84 11.64
CA PHE A 65 -2.17 -6.22 10.54
C PHE A 65 -1.04 -7.15 10.08
N TRP A 66 -1.00 -7.39 8.77
CA TRP A 66 -0.01 -8.25 8.15
C TRP A 66 0.77 -7.46 7.11
N ALA A 67 2.10 -7.61 7.15
CA ALA A 67 2.95 -7.24 6.03
C ALA A 67 2.88 -8.35 4.99
N ALA A 68 2.64 -7.99 3.74
CA ALA A 68 2.48 -8.95 2.65
C ALA A 68 3.21 -8.49 1.39
N GLY A 69 3.59 -9.45 0.56
CA GLY A 69 4.26 -9.23 -0.72
C GLY A 69 4.40 -10.53 -1.51
N ILE A 70 4.94 -10.43 -2.72
CA ILE A 70 5.08 -11.55 -3.66
C ILE A 70 6.57 -11.79 -3.95
N ASN A 71 7.01 -13.06 -3.92
CA ASN A 71 8.36 -13.50 -4.25
C ASN A 71 9.48 -12.81 -3.44
N CYS A 72 9.21 -12.49 -2.17
CA CYS A 72 10.12 -11.76 -1.29
C CYS A 72 10.23 -12.37 0.12
N CYS A 73 10.09 -13.69 0.21
CA CYS A 73 10.28 -14.48 1.42
C CYS A 73 10.70 -15.91 1.06
N ASP A 74 11.27 -16.62 2.03
CA ASP A 74 11.37 -18.08 1.98
C ASP A 74 10.10 -18.72 2.57
N SER A 75 10.00 -20.04 2.53
CA SER A 75 8.82 -20.78 3.03
C SER A 75 8.43 -20.48 4.48
N LEU A 76 9.40 -20.27 5.38
CA LEU A 76 9.16 -20.05 6.81
C LEU A 76 9.98 -18.91 7.44
N LYS A 77 10.75 -18.15 6.65
CA LYS A 77 11.66 -17.12 7.18
C LYS A 77 12.07 -16.11 6.10
N ASN A 78 12.93 -15.16 6.48
CA ASN A 78 13.58 -14.23 5.57
C ASN A 78 12.59 -13.38 4.77
N PHE A 79 11.61 -12.79 5.46
CA PHE A 79 10.75 -11.79 4.83
C PHE A 79 11.55 -10.51 4.51
N VAL A 80 11.71 -10.23 3.21
CA VAL A 80 12.48 -9.10 2.68
C VAL A 80 11.61 -8.16 1.82
N CYS A 81 10.29 -8.29 1.88
CA CYS A 81 9.39 -7.43 1.13
C CYS A 81 9.46 -5.98 1.63
N GLY A 82 9.63 -5.03 0.70
CA GLY A 82 9.71 -3.61 1.02
C GLY A 82 10.91 -3.26 1.90
N ASP A 83 10.71 -2.43 2.91
CA ASP A 83 11.77 -2.02 3.84
C ASP A 83 11.79 -2.84 5.14
N ALA A 84 11.24 -4.06 5.15
CA ALA A 84 11.12 -4.90 6.36
C ALA A 84 12.46 -5.23 7.02
N ALA A 85 13.57 -5.23 6.26
CA ALA A 85 14.91 -5.46 6.77
C ALA A 85 15.57 -4.21 7.40
N LYS A 86 14.99 -3.01 7.22
CA LYS A 86 15.58 -1.75 7.71
C LYS A 86 15.06 -1.43 9.10
N SER A 87 15.98 -1.28 10.06
CA SER A 87 15.67 -0.76 11.40
C SER A 87 15.20 0.69 11.29
N GLY A 88 13.93 0.95 11.62
CA GLY A 88 13.31 2.28 11.51
C GLY A 88 12.18 2.36 10.48
N ALA A 89 11.91 1.30 9.73
CA ALA A 89 10.71 1.24 8.91
C ALA A 89 9.49 0.94 9.79
N HIS A 90 8.58 1.91 9.90
CA HIS A 90 7.32 1.81 10.67
C HIS A 90 6.10 2.18 9.83
N GLY A 91 6.31 2.33 8.53
CA GLY A 91 5.28 2.71 7.59
C GLY A 91 4.74 1.53 6.80
N ALA A 92 3.50 1.69 6.37
CA ALA A 92 2.79 0.68 5.63
C ALA A 92 1.82 1.36 4.66
N PHE A 93 1.69 0.80 3.47
CA PHE A 93 0.65 1.17 2.53
C PHE A 93 -0.20 -0.05 2.21
N ILE A 94 -1.50 0.17 2.06
CA ILE A 94 -2.44 -0.92 1.84
C ILE A 94 -2.16 -1.56 0.49
N LEU A 95 -2.22 -2.89 0.42
CA LEU A 95 -2.13 -3.58 -0.86
C LEU A 95 -3.38 -3.27 -1.71
N PRO A 96 -3.25 -3.22 -3.04
CA PRO A 96 -4.39 -3.03 -3.93
C PRO A 96 -5.48 -4.06 -3.65
N GLN A 97 -6.75 -3.67 -3.81
CA GLN A 97 -7.90 -4.55 -3.52
C GLN A 97 -7.84 -5.88 -4.29
N SER A 98 -7.28 -5.89 -5.50
CA SER A 98 -7.06 -7.11 -6.30
C SER A 98 -6.14 -8.11 -5.61
N GLU A 99 -5.13 -7.63 -4.87
CA GLU A 99 -4.19 -8.47 -4.13
C GLU A 99 -4.74 -8.85 -2.75
N GLN A 100 -5.51 -7.96 -2.11
CA GLN A 100 -6.16 -8.27 -0.84
C GLN A 100 -7.15 -9.44 -0.91
N VAL A 101 -7.81 -9.61 -2.05
CA VAL A 101 -8.79 -10.67 -2.29
C VAL A 101 -8.12 -11.94 -2.87
N SER A 102 -6.80 -11.94 -3.07
CA SER A 102 -6.12 -13.13 -3.57
C SER A 102 -6.17 -14.26 -2.54
N ASP A 103 -6.69 -15.41 -2.99
CA ASP A 103 -6.76 -16.65 -2.21
C ASP A 103 -5.37 -17.12 -1.74
N GLY A 104 -4.30 -16.72 -2.46
CA GLY A 104 -2.92 -17.01 -2.09
C GLY A 104 -2.50 -16.41 -0.75
N PHE A 105 -2.86 -15.14 -0.48
CA PHE A 105 -2.54 -14.50 0.80
C PHE A 105 -3.38 -15.04 1.95
N ALA A 106 -4.65 -15.37 1.68
CA ALA A 106 -5.51 -16.01 2.68
C ALA A 106 -4.91 -17.37 3.12
N LYS A 107 -4.45 -18.19 2.17
CA LYS A 107 -3.76 -19.46 2.46
C LYS A 107 -2.44 -19.25 3.19
N ALA A 108 -1.66 -18.22 2.82
CA ALA A 108 -0.43 -17.88 3.51
C ALA A 108 -0.67 -17.52 4.99
N ILE A 109 -1.73 -16.76 5.28
CA ILE A 109 -2.13 -16.42 6.64
C ILE A 109 -2.56 -17.68 7.40
N THR A 110 -3.44 -18.51 6.84
CA THR A 110 -3.85 -19.76 7.48
C THR A 110 -2.65 -20.68 7.78
N GLY A 111 -1.66 -20.71 6.87
CA GLY A 111 -0.39 -21.41 7.09
C GLY A 111 0.41 -20.83 8.25
N ALA A 112 0.53 -19.50 8.33
CA ALA A 112 1.21 -18.80 9.42
C ALA A 112 0.52 -19.03 10.78
N GLU A 113 -0.81 -19.01 10.81
CA GLU A 113 -1.62 -19.31 12.01
C GLU A 113 -1.35 -20.72 12.52
N ALA A 114 -1.33 -21.71 11.63
CA ALA A 114 -1.06 -23.10 11.98
C ALA A 114 0.40 -23.32 12.40
N ALA A 115 1.36 -22.66 11.74
CA ALA A 115 2.79 -22.81 12.02
C ALA A 115 3.22 -22.17 13.34
N TYR A 116 2.65 -21.00 13.67
CA TYR A 116 3.10 -20.17 14.80
C TYR A 116 2.05 -20.00 15.91
N GLY A 117 0.88 -20.66 15.81
CA GLY A 117 -0.20 -20.57 16.80
C GLY A 117 -0.83 -19.18 16.88
N LEU A 118 -0.82 -18.44 15.78
CA LEU A 118 -1.38 -17.10 15.67
C LEU A 118 -2.88 -17.18 15.40
N LYS A 119 -3.60 -16.10 15.71
CA LYS A 119 -5.02 -15.92 15.39
C LYS A 119 -5.24 -14.58 14.73
N THR A 120 -5.84 -14.59 13.56
CA THR A 120 -6.15 -13.39 12.80
C THR A 120 -7.49 -12.81 13.24
N GLY A 121 -7.57 -11.50 13.37
CA GLY A 121 -8.85 -10.81 13.62
C GLY A 121 -9.81 -10.91 12.43
N ASN A 122 -11.12 -10.78 12.69
CA ASN A 122 -12.09 -10.63 11.60
C ASN A 122 -11.79 -9.32 10.86
N GLY A 123 -11.52 -9.38 9.55
CA GLY A 123 -11.22 -8.19 8.74
C GLY A 123 -9.77 -7.71 8.82
N PHE A 124 -8.79 -8.63 8.77
CA PHE A 124 -7.37 -8.26 8.70
C PHE A 124 -7.04 -7.40 7.48
N LEU A 125 -6.01 -6.58 7.61
CA LEU A 125 -5.50 -5.77 6.50
C LEU A 125 -4.09 -6.23 6.11
N LEU A 126 -3.90 -6.33 4.79
CA LEU A 126 -2.61 -6.60 4.18
C LEU A 126 -1.97 -5.28 3.76
N PHE A 127 -0.72 -5.09 4.17
CA PHE A 127 0.08 -3.93 3.82
C PHE A 127 1.38 -4.33 3.19
N GLN A 128 1.90 -3.49 2.31
CA GLN A 128 3.29 -3.51 1.93
C GLN A 128 4.09 -2.61 2.87
N TRP A 129 5.17 -3.14 3.44
CA TRP A 129 5.99 -2.47 4.44
C TRP A 129 6.96 -1.46 3.81
N SER A 130 7.09 -0.27 4.39
CA SER A 130 7.91 0.82 3.85
C SER A 130 8.50 1.69 4.95
N MET A 131 9.69 2.23 4.71
CA MET A 131 10.34 3.15 5.65
C MET A 131 9.67 4.51 5.68
N ASP A 132 9.18 4.99 4.52
CA ASP A 132 8.51 6.29 4.42
C ASP A 132 7.31 6.26 3.46
N PRO A 133 6.12 5.90 3.96
CA PRO A 133 4.92 5.84 3.14
C PRO A 133 4.38 7.24 2.80
N ILE A 134 4.78 8.27 3.55
CA ILE A 134 4.31 9.64 3.37
C ILE A 134 5.13 10.35 2.29
N GLN A 135 6.46 10.22 2.30
CA GLN A 135 7.29 10.80 1.24
C GLN A 135 7.01 10.16 -0.13
N TYR A 136 6.68 8.87 -0.18
CA TYR A 136 6.26 8.24 -1.44
C TYR A 136 4.98 8.90 -1.98
N ARG A 137 3.99 9.15 -1.12
CA ARG A 137 2.76 9.86 -1.50
C ARG A 137 3.05 11.30 -1.95
N ASP A 138 3.87 12.04 -1.21
CA ASP A 138 4.13 13.45 -1.51
C ASP A 138 4.93 13.62 -2.81
N SER A 139 5.82 12.68 -3.13
CA SER A 139 6.52 12.62 -4.42
C SER A 139 5.56 12.38 -5.61
N GLN A 140 4.61 11.44 -5.45
CA GLN A 140 3.58 11.16 -6.46
C GLN A 140 2.60 12.33 -6.62
N TRP A 141 2.28 13.01 -5.53
CA TRP A 141 1.44 14.21 -5.53
C TRP A 141 2.09 15.34 -6.33
N ASN A 142 3.37 15.63 -6.10
CA ASN A 142 4.09 16.67 -6.85
C ASN A 142 4.15 16.37 -8.36
N SER A 143 4.38 15.10 -8.73
CA SER A 143 4.42 14.70 -10.14
C SER A 143 3.06 14.88 -10.82
N SER A 144 1.97 14.53 -10.12
CA SER A 144 0.60 14.70 -10.60
C SER A 144 0.21 16.17 -10.75
N VAL A 145 0.55 16.99 -9.76
CA VAL A 145 0.32 18.45 -9.79
C VAL A 145 1.09 19.10 -10.93
N MET A 146 2.35 18.72 -11.15
CA MET A 146 3.16 19.25 -12.25
C MET A 146 2.52 18.96 -13.62
N LEU A 147 2.09 17.71 -13.85
CA LEU A 147 1.40 17.35 -15.09
C LEU A 147 0.09 18.12 -15.27
N PHE A 148 -0.71 18.26 -14.20
CA PHE A 148 -1.95 19.02 -14.25
C PHE A 148 -1.72 20.50 -14.60
N VAL A 149 -0.69 21.13 -14.02
CA VAL A 149 -0.32 22.51 -14.34
C VAL A 149 0.12 22.66 -15.80
N ILE A 150 0.87 21.70 -16.34
CA ILE A 150 1.28 21.69 -17.75
C ILE A 150 0.05 21.61 -18.66
N PHE A 151 -0.86 20.66 -18.41
CA PHE A 151 -2.10 20.53 -19.19
C PHE A 151 -2.98 21.77 -19.11
N ALA A 152 -3.12 22.38 -17.92
CA ALA A 152 -3.88 23.61 -17.73
C ALA A 152 -3.27 24.78 -18.51
N ALA A 153 -1.93 24.92 -18.52
CA ALA A 153 -1.24 25.96 -19.27
C ALA A 153 -1.41 25.80 -20.79
N VAL A 154 -1.30 24.57 -21.30
CA VAL A 154 -1.53 24.27 -22.73
C VAL A 154 -2.97 24.57 -23.11
N TYR A 155 -3.94 24.15 -22.30
CA TYR A 155 -5.35 24.42 -22.54
C TYR A 155 -5.64 25.92 -22.59
N LEU A 156 -5.11 26.69 -21.64
CA LEU A 156 -5.26 28.15 -21.60
C LEU A 156 -4.64 28.80 -22.84
N GLY A 157 -3.47 28.34 -23.28
CA GLY A 157 -2.84 28.78 -24.52
C GLY A 157 -3.71 28.55 -25.76
N ILE A 158 -4.26 27.34 -25.92
CA ILE A 158 -5.13 26.99 -27.05
C ILE A 158 -6.43 27.79 -27.00
N SER A 159 -7.09 27.91 -25.84
CA SER A 159 -8.29 28.70 -25.68
C SER A 159 -8.05 30.19 -25.96
N GLY A 160 -6.90 30.73 -25.54
CA GLY A 160 -6.49 32.10 -25.84
C GLY A 160 -6.32 32.33 -27.34
N MET A 161 -5.65 31.42 -28.05
CA MET A 161 -5.50 31.49 -29.50
C MET A 161 -6.85 31.40 -30.23
N ALA A 162 -7.71 30.45 -29.84
CA ALA A 162 -9.04 30.30 -30.41
C ALA A 162 -9.89 31.56 -30.20
N GLY A 163 -9.87 32.13 -28.99
CA GLY A 163 -10.54 33.40 -28.69
C GLY A 163 -10.04 34.56 -29.52
N PHE A 164 -8.71 34.69 -29.69
CA PHE A 164 -8.11 35.72 -30.53
C PHE A 164 -8.51 35.59 -32.01
N VAL A 165 -8.63 34.36 -32.52
CA VAL A 165 -9.07 34.10 -33.91
C VAL A 165 -10.58 34.33 -34.09
N LEU A 166 -11.39 34.01 -33.08
CA LEU A 166 -12.85 34.18 -33.13
C LEU A 166 -13.32 35.64 -32.96
N MET A 167 -12.60 36.45 -32.18
CA MET A 167 -12.93 37.87 -31.98
C MET A 167 -13.09 38.69 -33.28
N PRO A 168 -12.16 38.65 -34.26
CA PRO A 168 -12.32 39.39 -35.50
C PRO A 168 -13.45 38.85 -36.38
N MET A 169 -13.75 37.54 -36.34
CA MET A 169 -14.88 36.94 -37.07
C MET A 169 -16.24 37.41 -36.53
N LEU A 170 -16.39 37.51 -35.21
CA LEU A 170 -17.60 38.01 -34.57
C LEU A 170 -17.82 39.50 -34.84
N LYS A 171 -16.74 40.28 -34.94
CA LYS A 171 -16.82 41.71 -35.25
C LYS A 171 -17.26 41.94 -36.71
N GLY A 172 -16.72 41.15 -37.64
CA GLY A 172 -17.12 41.21 -39.06
C GLY A 172 -18.57 40.82 -39.34
N GLN A 173 -19.20 39.97 -38.51
CA GLN A 173 -20.63 39.66 -38.62
C GLN A 173 -21.56 40.78 -38.14
N LYS A 174 -21.05 41.74 -37.36
CA LYS A 174 -21.85 42.85 -36.82
C LYS A 174 -21.91 44.06 -37.75
N ASP A 175 -20.99 44.09 -38.72
CA ASP A 175 -20.82 45.17 -39.70
C ASP A 175 -21.40 44.81 -41.09
N ALA A 176 -22.07 43.66 -41.22
CA ALA A 176 -22.80 43.19 -42.40
C ALA A 176 -24.31 43.09 -42.10
#